data_AF-A0A6F9CJD4-F1
#
_entry.id   AF-A0A6F9CJD4-F1
#
_cell.length_a   1.000
_cell.length_b   1.000
_cell.length_c   1.000
_cell.angle_alpha   90.00
_cell.angle_beta   90.00
_cell.angle_gamma   90.00
#
_symmetry.space_group_name_H-M   'P 1'
#
loop_
_entity.id
_entity.type
_entity.pdbx_description
1 polymer ?
#
loop_
_entity_poly.entity_id
_entity_poly.type
_entity_poly.pdbx_seq_one_letter_code
_entity_poly.pdbx_strand_id
1 'polypeptide(L)'
;MPLCFRKSSDASVQRFDKSLEEFYALCDQLELCLRLAYECLSQSIDSAKHSPNLVPTATKPDTVQTESLSYSQYLSMIKSQISCAKDIHNALLECSKKIAGKGQPQGIL
;
A
#
# COMPACT_ATOMS: atom_id res chain seq x y z
N MET A 1 3.12 -62.89 20.78
CA MET A 1 2.51 -61.86 19.91
C MET A 1 2.53 -60.50 20.61
N PRO A 2 3.62 -59.69 20.55
CA PRO A 2 3.68 -58.37 21.20
C PRO A 2 3.70 -57.18 20.23
N LEU A 3 3.57 -57.38 18.91
CA LEU A 3 3.76 -56.32 17.92
C LEU A 3 2.54 -55.41 17.67
N CYS A 4 1.34 -55.77 18.14
CA CYS A 4 0.13 -55.00 17.85
C CYS A 4 -0.06 -53.76 18.74
N PHE A 5 0.57 -53.69 19.92
CA PHE A 5 0.39 -52.57 20.86
C PHE A 5 1.28 -51.36 20.56
N ARG A 6 2.40 -51.57 19.84
CA ARG A 6 3.33 -50.48 19.50
C ARG A 6 2.87 -49.67 18.28
N LYS A 7 2.16 -50.31 17.35
CA LYS A 7 1.71 -49.70 16.09
C LYS A 7 0.55 -48.72 16.27
N SER A 8 -0.26 -48.88 17.33
CA SER A 8 -1.33 -47.94 17.67
C SER A 8 -0.81 -46.65 18.31
N SER A 9 0.23 -46.75 19.14
CA SER A 9 0.88 -45.60 19.78
C SER A 9 1.58 -44.69 18.75
N ASP A 10 2.26 -45.30 17.77
CA ASP A 10 2.92 -44.59 16.68
C ASP A 10 1.93 -43.75 15.84
N ALA A 11 0.75 -44.31 15.55
CA ALA A 11 -0.32 -43.60 14.84
C ALA A 11 -0.91 -42.42 15.62
N SER A 12 -0.96 -42.48 16.96
CA SER A 12 -1.38 -41.34 17.78
C SER A 12 -0.33 -40.23 17.83
N VAL A 13 0.96 -40.60 17.88
CA VAL A 13 2.07 -39.64 17.82
C VAL A 13 2.07 -38.93 16.47
N GLN A 14 1.92 -39.67 15.36
CA GLN A 14 1.84 -39.08 14.02
C GLN A 14 0.65 -38.13 13.83
N ARG A 15 -0.51 -38.42 14.44
CA ARG A 15 -1.66 -37.50 14.41
C ARG A 15 -1.38 -36.22 15.21
N PHE A 16 -0.71 -36.34 16.35
CA PHE A 16 -0.33 -35.19 17.17
C PHE A 16 0.70 -34.31 16.45
N ASP A 17 1.73 -34.91 15.86
CA ASP A 17 2.74 -34.19 15.08
C ASP A 17 2.10 -33.43 13.91
N LYS A 18 1.15 -34.08 13.20
CA LYS A 18 0.37 -33.42 12.15
C LYS A 18 -0.48 -32.26 12.68
N SER A 19 -1.16 -32.43 13.81
CA SER A 19 -1.94 -31.35 14.42
C SER A 19 -1.06 -30.19 14.90
N LEU A 20 0.16 -30.47 15.35
CA LEU A 20 1.15 -29.43 15.68
C LEU A 20 1.63 -28.69 14.43
N GLU A 21 1.93 -29.41 13.36
CA GLU A 21 2.31 -28.81 12.08
C GLU A 21 1.21 -27.88 11.54
N GLU A 22 -0.04 -28.34 11.57
CA GLU A 22 -1.22 -27.53 11.20
C GLU A 22 -1.35 -26.29 12.10
N PHE A 23 -1.12 -26.42 13.41
CA PHE A 23 -1.13 -25.28 14.32
C PHE A 23 -0.07 -24.24 13.96
N TYR A 24 1.18 -24.65 13.71
CA TYR A 24 2.24 -23.73 13.31
C TYR A 24 1.95 -23.08 11.95
N ALA A 25 1.44 -23.83 10.98
CA ALA A 25 1.03 -23.28 9.69
C ALA A 25 -0.08 -22.23 9.84
N LEU A 26 -1.04 -22.44 10.75
CA LEU A 26 -2.08 -21.46 11.08
C LEU A 26 -1.50 -20.21 11.76
N CYS A 27 -0.53 -20.37 12.66
CA CYS A 27 0.18 -19.24 13.26
C CYS A 27 0.91 -18.39 12.22
N ASP A 28 1.64 -19.02 11.30
CA ASP A 28 2.35 -18.34 10.22
C ASP A 28 1.38 -17.58 9.31
N GLN A 29 0.26 -18.21 8.95
CA GLN A 29 -0.77 -17.59 8.13
C GLN A 29 -1.42 -16.40 8.86
N LEU A 30 -1.71 -16.52 10.16
CA LEU A 30 -2.28 -15.43 10.96
C LEU A 30 -1.31 -14.26 11.07
N GLU A 31 -0.03 -14.52 11.30
CA GLU A 31 1.02 -13.50 11.34
C GLU A 31 1.12 -12.75 10.00
N LEU A 32 1.12 -13.47 8.88
CA LEU A 32 1.13 -12.88 7.55
C LEU A 32 -0.11 -12.01 7.30
N CYS A 33 -1.30 -12.51 7.62
CA CYS A 33 -2.55 -11.76 7.46
C CYS A 33 -2.56 -10.47 8.27
N LEU A 34 -2.04 -10.50 9.51
CA LEU A 34 -1.95 -9.30 10.36
C LEU A 34 -0.98 -8.26 9.80
N ARG A 35 0.19 -8.68 9.29
CA ARG A 35 1.14 -7.76 8.64
C ARG A 35 0.52 -7.08 7.42
N LEU A 36 -0.12 -7.87 6.55
CA LEU A 36 -0.77 -7.34 5.36
C LEU A 36 -1.90 -6.37 5.71
N ALA A 37 -2.72 -6.71 6.71
CA ALA A 37 -3.79 -5.83 7.17
C ALA A 37 -3.25 -4.49 7.71
N TYR A 38 -2.13 -4.53 8.44
CA TYR A 38 -1.45 -3.33 8.92
C TYR A 38 -0.92 -2.46 7.78
N GLU A 39 -0.27 -3.07 6.77
CA GLU A 39 0.22 -2.35 5.59
C GLU A 39 -0.92 -1.74 4.79
N CYS A 40 -2.02 -2.47 4.57
CA CYS A 40 -3.22 -1.95 3.93
C CYS A 40 -3.83 -0.76 4.70
N LEU A 41 -3.87 -0.85 6.03
CA LEU A 41 -4.34 0.26 6.87
C LEU A 41 -3.42 1.48 6.73
N SER A 42 -2.10 1.30 6.84
CA SER A 42 -1.13 2.38 6.66
C SER A 42 -1.29 3.02 5.28
N GLN A 43 -1.38 2.21 4.23
CA GLN A 43 -1.59 2.69 2.87
C GLN A 43 -2.92 3.44 2.72
N SER A 44 -3.99 2.99 3.37
CA SER A 44 -5.28 3.69 3.33
C SER A 44 -5.21 5.06 4.01
N ILE A 45 -4.49 5.17 5.13
CA ILE A 45 -4.28 6.43 5.86
C ILE A 45 -3.47 7.39 4.99
N ASP A 46 -2.38 6.91 4.40
CA ASP A 46 -1.52 7.74 3.55
C ASP A 46 -2.24 8.15 2.26
N SER A 47 -3.02 7.23 1.68
CA SER A 47 -3.90 7.53 0.55
C SER A 47 -4.92 8.61 0.91
N ALA A 48 -5.56 8.56 2.08
CA ALA A 48 -6.52 9.58 2.50
C ALA A 48 -5.87 10.96 2.75
N LYS A 49 -4.60 10.99 3.19
CA LYS A 49 -3.85 12.24 3.40
C LYS A 49 -3.41 12.90 2.10
N HIS A 50 -3.10 12.10 1.08
CA HIS A 50 -2.46 12.58 -0.15
C HIS A 50 -3.38 12.59 -1.37
N SER A 51 -4.42 11.76 -1.35
CA SER A 51 -5.43 11.73 -2.41
C SER A 51 -6.51 12.78 -2.14
N PRO A 52 -6.88 13.57 -3.16
CA PRO A 52 -8.01 14.49 -3.03
C PRO A 52 -9.32 13.71 -2.81
N ASN A 53 -9.93 13.88 -1.62
CA ASN A 53 -11.31 13.42 -1.40
C ASN A 53 -12.26 14.20 -2.32
N LEU A 54 -13.08 13.47 -3.07
CA LEU A 54 -14.12 14.04 -3.92
C LEU A 54 -15.11 14.82 -3.06
N VAL A 55 -15.36 16.07 -3.45
CA VAL A 55 -16.46 16.87 -2.87
C VAL A 55 -17.76 16.09 -3.10
N PRO A 56 -18.60 15.90 -2.07
CA PRO A 56 -19.93 15.34 -2.27
C PRO A 56 -20.69 16.27 -3.23
N THR A 57 -20.83 15.86 -4.50
CA THR A 57 -21.85 16.44 -5.38
C THR A 57 -23.18 16.04 -4.78
N ALA A 58 -23.96 17.03 -4.33
CA ALA A 58 -25.19 16.87 -3.59
C ALA A 58 -26.21 16.00 -4.34
N THR A 59 -26.14 14.69 -4.17
CA THR A 59 -27.23 13.78 -4.53
C THR A 59 -27.20 12.56 -3.62
N LYS A 60 -28.00 12.67 -2.55
CA LYS A 60 -28.50 11.64 -1.61
C LYS A 60 -27.78 11.54 -0.25
N PRO A 61 -28.54 11.67 0.86
CA PRO A 61 -28.07 11.27 2.17
C PRO A 61 -28.35 9.77 2.31
N ASP A 62 -27.32 8.95 2.51
CA ASP A 62 -27.29 8.06 3.66
C ASP A 62 -26.02 7.22 3.69
N THR A 63 -25.56 7.00 4.91
CA THR A 63 -24.50 6.08 5.36
C THR A 63 -23.04 6.44 5.09
N VAL A 64 -22.34 6.61 6.22
CA VAL A 64 -20.89 6.79 6.45
C VAL A 64 -20.37 8.20 6.14
N GLN A 65 -20.18 8.97 7.22
CA GLN A 65 -19.48 10.26 7.19
C GLN A 65 -18.03 10.06 6.76
N THR A 66 -17.80 9.99 5.45
CA THR A 66 -16.50 10.36 4.87
C THR A 66 -16.31 11.83 5.16
N GLU A 67 -15.22 12.20 5.85
CA GLU A 67 -14.84 13.58 6.13
C GLU A 67 -14.82 14.40 4.84
N SER A 68 -15.94 15.07 4.56
CA SER A 68 -16.12 15.83 3.33
C SER A 68 -15.37 17.15 3.46
N LEU A 69 -14.47 17.40 2.51
CA LEU A 69 -13.75 18.67 2.44
C LEU A 69 -14.74 19.79 2.15
N SER A 70 -14.66 20.89 2.92
CA SER A 70 -15.39 22.11 2.56
C SER A 70 -14.89 22.65 1.21
N TYR A 71 -15.75 23.38 0.49
CA TYR A 71 -15.38 23.93 -0.82
C TYR A 71 -14.12 24.81 -0.77
N SER A 72 -13.90 25.55 0.31
CA SER A 72 -12.68 26.35 0.52
C SER A 72 -11.43 25.48 0.69
N GLN A 73 -11.52 24.39 1.46
CA GLN A 73 -10.43 23.43 1.61
C GLN A 73 -10.13 22.72 0.28
N TYR A 74 -11.17 22.34 -0.47
CA TYR A 74 -11.02 21.77 -1.81
C TYR A 74 -10.30 22.73 -2.76
N LEU A 75 -10.69 24.00 -2.80
CA LEU A 75 -10.01 25.02 -3.62
C LEU A 75 -8.55 25.20 -3.22
N SER A 76 -8.23 25.19 -1.93
CA SER A 76 -6.85 25.26 -1.45
C SER A 76 -6.02 24.05 -1.92
N MET A 77 -6.57 22.85 -1.79
CA MET A 77 -5.95 21.60 -2.23
C MET A 77 -5.68 21.59 -3.74
N ILE A 78 -6.67 21.95 -4.56
CA ILE A 78 -6.53 22.00 -6.02
C ILE A 78 -5.45 23.02 -6.43
N LYS A 79 -5.40 24.20 -5.78
CA LYS A 79 -4.33 25.18 -6.03
C LYS A 79 -2.94 24.61 -5.71
N SER A 80 -2.81 23.89 -4.60
CA SER A 80 -1.56 23.23 -4.22
C SER A 80 -1.14 22.15 -5.23
N GLN A 81 -2.09 21.34 -5.71
CA GLN A 81 -1.82 20.32 -6.73
C GLN A 81 -1.39 20.94 -8.06
N ILE A 82 -2.04 22.03 -8.50
CA ILE A 82 -1.64 22.79 -9.69
C ILE A 82 -0.21 23.32 -9.54
N SER A 83 0.15 23.85 -8.36
CA SER A 83 1.52 24.32 -8.11
C SER A 83 2.54 23.19 -8.20
N CYS A 84 2.29 22.08 -7.52
CA CYS A 84 3.17 20.90 -7.54
C CYS A 84 3.39 20.38 -8.97
N ALA A 85 2.32 20.27 -9.77
CA ALA A 85 2.44 19.86 -11.16
C ALA A 85 3.29 20.84 -12.00
N LYS A 86 3.16 22.15 -11.77
CA LYS A 86 4.02 23.16 -12.41
C LYS A 86 5.47 23.02 -11.99
N ASP A 87 5.73 22.78 -10.71
CA ASP A 87 7.09 22.63 -10.19
C ASP A 87 7.78 21.39 -10.79
N ILE A 88 7.07 20.26 -10.88
CA ILE A 88 7.55 19.05 -11.56
C ILE A 88 7.83 19.34 -13.04
N HIS A 89 6.90 19.98 -13.75
CA HIS A 89 7.07 20.34 -15.15
C HIS A 89 8.31 21.22 -15.35
N ASN A 90 8.48 22.25 -14.51
CA ASN A 90 9.62 23.15 -14.58
C ASN A 90 10.94 22.40 -14.32
N ALA A 91 10.98 21.52 -13.32
CA ALA A 91 12.17 20.70 -13.05
C ALA A 91 12.53 19.82 -14.24
N LEU A 92 11.54 19.14 -14.85
CA LEU A 92 11.75 18.31 -16.05
C LEU A 92 12.19 19.15 -17.25
N LEU A 93 11.60 20.32 -17.46
CA LEU A 93 11.94 21.23 -18.55
C LEU A 93 13.38 21.73 -18.42
N GLU A 94 13.80 22.13 -17.22
CA GLU A 94 15.18 22.57 -16.96
C GLU A 94 16.19 21.43 -17.13
N CYS A 95 15.85 20.21 -16.69
CA CYS A 95 16.66 19.03 -16.98
C CYS A 95 16.79 18.76 -18.49
N SER A 96 15.68 18.84 -19.22
CA SER A 96 15.67 18.66 -20.68
C SER A 96 16.56 19.68 -21.39
N LYS A 97 16.45 20.97 -21.03
CA LYS A 97 17.32 22.04 -21.58
C LYS A 97 18.79 21.79 -21.30
N LYS A 98 19.14 21.35 -20.09
CA LYS A 98 20.53 21.01 -19.72
C LYS A 98 21.10 19.86 -20.56
N ILE A 99 20.26 18.89 -20.91
CA ILE A 99 20.67 17.76 -21.77
C ILE A 99 20.79 18.22 -23.22
N ALA A 100 19.80 18.95 -23.75
CA ALA A 100 19.82 19.47 -25.12
C ALA A 100 20.96 20.47 -25.36
N GLY A 101 21.33 21.25 -24.35
CA GLY A 101 22.45 22.20 -24.42
C GLY A 101 23.85 21.58 -24.39
N LYS A 102 24.00 20.28 -24.09
CA LYS A 102 25.29 19.57 -24.07
C LYS A 102 25.72 19.00 -25.43
N GLY A 103 25.06 19.38 -26.52
CA GLY A 103 25.30 18.88 -27.87
C GLY A 103 26.20 19.73 -28.78
N GLN A 104 26.85 20.79 -28.30
CA GLN A 104 27.91 21.45 -29.10
C GLN A 104 29.28 20.84 -28.78
N PRO A 105 29.94 20.17 -29.74
CA PRO A 105 31.37 19.94 -29.63
C PRO A 105 32.05 21.32 -29.73
N GLN A 106 32.56 21.83 -28.62
CA GLN A 106 33.68 22.77 -28.65
C GLN A 106 34.91 22.02 -29.20
N GLY A 107 35.01 21.90 -30.52
CA GLY A 107 36.30 21.77 -31.21
C GLY A 107 36.83 23.20 -31.36
N ILE A 108 37.79 23.61 -30.53
CA ILE A 108 39.25 23.48 -30.71
C ILE A 108 39.70 24.10 -32.04
N LEU A 109 40.29 25.29 -31.89
CA LEU A 109 41.30 26.00 -32.70
C LEU A 109 41.16 25.98 -34.23
#